data_AF-A0A8D6U9X9-F1
#
_entry.id   AF-A0A8D6U9X9-F1
#
_cell.length_a   1.000
_cell.length_b   1.000
_cell.length_c   1.000
_cell.angle_alpha   90.00
_cell.angle_beta   90.00
_cell.angle_gamma   90.00
#
_symmetry.space_group_name_H-M   'P 1'
#
loop_
_entity.id
_entity.type
_entity.pdbx_description
1 polymer ?
#
loop_
_entity_poly.entity_id
_entity_poly.type
_entity_poly.pdbx_seq_one_letter_code
_entity_poly.pdbx_strand_id
1 'polypeptide(L)' 'MPTWSLENSQDDLIWHKASKQTDGSYRVTIKASEHKGIKRNYRADAYIVDNSDNRHYIAEKVVAVDYARPSWCSYN' A
#
# COMPACT_ATOMS: atom_id res chain seq x y z
N MET A 1 6.35 0.78 6.27
CA MET A 1 5.35 1.64 5.61
C MET A 1 3.99 1.03 5.91
N PRO A 2 3.20 1.61 6.82
CA PRO A 2 1.81 1.19 6.99
C PRO A 2 1.01 1.58 5.76
N THR A 3 0.11 0.70 5.35
CA THR A 3 -0.80 0.93 4.23
C THR A 3 -2.17 0.39 4.59
N TRP A 4 -3.22 1.11 4.23
CA TRP A 4 -4.61 0.72 4.42
C TRP A 4 -5.48 1.30 3.30
N SER A 5 -6.62 0.67 3.03
CA SER A 5 -7.64 1.27 2.18
C SER A 5 -8.33 2.40 2.94
N LEU A 6 -8.75 3.47 2.26
CA LEU A 6 -9.52 4.53 2.95
C LEU A 6 -10.98 4.12 3.22
N GLU A 7 -11.39 2.94 2.78
CA GLU A 7 -12.71 2.39 3.06
C GLU A 7 -12.69 1.81 4.47
N ASN A 8 -13.63 2.23 5.32
CA ASN A 8 -13.68 1.84 6.73
C ASN A 8 -12.42 2.21 7.55
N SER A 9 -11.71 3.27 7.16
CA SER A 9 -10.53 3.78 7.88
C SER A 9 -9.39 2.75 7.92
N GLN A 10 -8.73 2.51 9.06
CA GLN A 10 -7.54 1.64 9.15
C GLN A 10 -7.86 0.15 9.41
N ASP A 11 -9.03 -0.33 8.99
CA ASP A 11 -9.51 -1.68 9.35
C ASP A 11 -8.78 -2.83 8.61
N ASP A 12 -7.96 -2.50 7.61
CA ASP A 12 -7.12 -3.42 6.83
C ASP A 12 -5.64 -3.00 6.81
N LEU A 13 -5.19 -2.30 7.87
CA LEU A 13 -3.82 -1.81 7.97
C LEU A 13 -2.81 -2.97 7.96
N ILE A 14 -1.84 -2.88 7.06
CA ILE A 14 -0.71 -3.80 6.96
C ILE A 14 0.60 -3.01 6.95
N TRP A 15 1.60 -3.50 7.71
CA TRP A 15 2.96 -2.95 7.69
C TRP A 15 3.81 -3.65 6.63
N HIS A 16 4.22 -2.90 5.61
CA HIS A 16 5.13 -3.40 4.60
C HIS A 16 6.57 -2.91 4.84
N LYS A 17 7.53 -3.82 4.65
CA LYS A 17 8.95 -3.49 4.63
C LYS A 17 9.36 -3.12 3.20
N ALA A 18 9.90 -1.92 3.02
CA ALA A 18 10.42 -1.50 1.72
C ALA A 18 11.82 -2.10 1.47
N SER A 19 12.11 -2.40 0.21
CA SER A 19 13.41 -2.87 -0.24
C SER A 19 14.22 -1.68 -0.76
N LYS A 20 15.49 -1.60 -0.35
CA LYS A 20 16.44 -0.60 -0.87
C LYS A 20 16.85 -0.98 -2.30
N GLN A 21 16.75 -0.03 -3.21
CA GLN A 21 17.18 -0.15 -4.60
C GLN A 21 18.65 0.27 -4.76
N THR A 22 19.24 -0.07 -5.91
CA THR A 22 20.65 0.25 -6.22
C THR A 22 20.93 1.75 -6.34
N ASP A 23 19.92 2.53 -6.74
CA ASP A 23 19.97 4.00 -6.82
C ASP A 23 19.78 4.69 -5.46
N GLY A 24 19.63 3.93 -4.37
CA GLY A 24 19.41 4.44 -3.03
C GLY A 24 17.95 4.73 -2.67
N SER A 25 17.01 4.61 -3.61
CA SER A 25 15.58 4.73 -3.34
C SER A 25 15.06 3.49 -2.59
N TYR A 26 13.88 3.61 -1.98
CA TYR A 26 13.18 2.48 -1.36
C TYR A 26 11.89 2.21 -2.12
N ARG A 27 11.61 0.94 -2.41
CA ARG A 27 10.41 0.50 -3.12
C ARG A 27 9.66 -0.55 -2.32
N VAL A 28 8.34 -0.45 -2.38
CA VAL A 28 7.40 -1.44 -1.83
C VAL A 28 6.40 -1.81 -2.92
N THR A 29 6.00 -3.08 -2.97
CA THR A 29 4.91 -3.56 -3.82
C THR A 29 3.78 -4.01 -2.90
N ILE A 30 2.64 -3.33 -2.98
CA ILE A 30 1.44 -3.62 -2.20
C ILE A 30 0.43 -4.30 -3.11
N LYS A 31 -0.12 -5.44 -2.70
CA LYS A 31 -1.17 -6.12 -3.46
C LYS A 31 -2.52 -5.71 -2.91
N ALA A 32 -3.39 -5.14 -3.76
CA ALA A 32 -4.76 -4.80 -3.35
C ALA A 32 -5.55 -6.01 -2.82
N SER A 33 -5.23 -7.23 -3.27
CA SER A 33 -5.82 -8.47 -2.76
C SER A 33 -5.50 -8.76 -1.29
N GLU A 34 -4.42 -8.20 -0.75
CA GLU A 34 -4.07 -8.30 0.68
C GLU A 34 -4.88 -7.32 1.54
N HIS A 35 -5.50 -6.32 0.90
CA HIS A 35 -6.36 -5.31 1.52
C HIS A 35 -7.79 -5.41 0.99
N LYS A 36 -8.42 -6.57 1.23
CA LYS A 36 -9.83 -6.89 0.92
C LYS A 36 -10.24 -6.76 -0.56
N GLY A 37 -9.31 -6.44 -1.47
CA GLY A 37 -9.63 -6.24 -2.88
C GLY A 37 -10.55 -5.05 -3.11
N ILE A 38 -10.29 -3.94 -2.44
CA ILE A 38 -11.13 -2.74 -2.55
C ILE A 38 -10.66 -1.92 -3.76
N LYS A 39 -11.58 -1.62 -4.68
CA LYS A 39 -11.33 -0.76 -5.86
C LYS A 39 -11.49 0.71 -5.52
N ARG A 40 -10.68 1.22 -4.60
CA ARG A 40 -10.74 2.61 -4.14
C ARG A 40 -9.35 3.14 -3.80
N ASN A 41 -9.31 4.19 -2.99
CA ASN A 41 -8.10 4.86 -2.57
C ASN A 41 -7.37 4.06 -1.49
N TYR A 42 -6.08 3.90 -1.69
CA TYR A 42 -5.14 3.38 -0.71
C TYR A 42 -4.26 4.50 -0.20
N ARG A 43 -4.00 4.51 1.10
CA ARG A 43 -3.05 5.42 1.74
C ARG A 43 -1.82 4.65 2.19
N ALA A 44 -0.64 5.19 1.90
CA ALA A 44 0.63 4.68 2.38
C ALA A 44 1.42 5.82 3.05
N ASP A 45 1.85 5.59 4.28
CA ASP A 45 2.65 6.55 5.03
C ASP A 45 4.11 6.05 5.11
N ALA A 46 5.05 6.98 4.98
CA ALA A 46 6.49 6.71 5.02
C ALA A 46 7.08 7.19 6.35
N TYR A 47 7.88 6.32 6.97
CA TYR A 47 8.61 6.60 8.20
C TYR A 47 10.06 6.15 8.05
N ILE A 48 10.98 6.87 8.68
CA ILE A 48 12.34 6.39 8.96
C ILE A 48 12.44 6.00 10.43
N VAL A 49 13.26 4.99 10.73
CA VAL A 49 13.58 4.58 12.09
C VAL A 49 15.03 4.96 12.34
N ASP A 50 15.30 5.72 13.41
CA ASP A 50 16.66 6.08 13.80
C ASP A 50 17.33 4.98 14.66
N ASN A 51 18.59 5.20 15.02
CA ASN A 51 19.37 4.22 15.81
C ASN A 51 18.86 4.05 17.26
N SER A 52 17.94 4.90 17.71
CA SER A 52 17.28 4.83 19.01
C SER A 52 15.86 4.24 18.92
N ASP A 53 15.52 3.64 17.78
CA ASP A 53 14.21 3.05 17.47
C ASP A 53 13.05 4.07 17.43
N ASN A 54 13.36 5.37 17.29
CA ASN A 54 12.32 6.38 17.13
C ASN A 54 11.88 6.46 15.67
N ARG A 55 10.55 6.54 15.46
CA ARG A 55 9.93 6.68 14.15
C ARG A 55 9.69 8.13 13.80
N HIS A 56 10.25 8.59 12.70
CA HIS A 56 10.04 9.93 12.17
C HIS A 56 9.17 9.87 10.92
N TYR A 57 8.09 10.63 10.91
CA TYR A 57 7.18 10.74 9.75
C TYR A 57 7.84 11.53 8.62
N ILE A 58 7.73 11.02 7.39
CA ILE A 58 8.34 11.63 6.21
C ILE A 58 7.27 12.18 5.28
N ALA A 59 6.31 11.35 4.88
CA ALA A 59 5.33 11.70 3.87
C ALA A 59 4.13 10.74 3.85
N GLU A 60 3.06 11.20 3.23
CA GLU A 60 1.85 10.45 2.92
C GLU A 60 1.70 10.38 1.39
N LYS A 61 1.17 9.26 0.91
CA LYS A 61 0.68 9.14 -0.45
C LYS A 61 -0.68 8.45 -0.48
N VAL A 62 -1.62 9.05 -1.21
CA VAL A 62 -2.91 8.43 -1.56
C VAL A 62 -2.94 8.09 -3.04
N VAL A 63 -3.37 6.88 -3.38
CA VAL A 63 -3.48 6.39 -4.77
C VAL A 63 -4.82 5.73 -4.97
N ALA A 64 -5.55 6.13 -6.02
CA ALA A 64 -6.75 5.42 -6.47
C ALA A 64 -6.35 4.15 -7.22
N VAL A 65 -6.85 3.00 -6.77
CA VAL A 65 -6.67 1.72 -7.45
C VAL A 65 -7.99 1.32 -8.08
N ASP A 66 -7.97 1.17 -9.39
CA ASP A 66 -9.03 0.52 -10.16
C ASP A 66 -8.44 -0.69 -10.89
N TYR A 67 -9.22 -1.77 -10.95
CA TYR A 67 -8.87 -2.95 -11.74
C TYR A 67 -10.11 -3.52 -12.40
N ALA A 68 -10.09 -3.66 -13.72
CA ALA A 68 -11.11 -4.41 -14.44
C ALA A 68 -10.97 -5.89 -14.09
N ARG A 69 -12.04 -6.54 -13.61
CA ARG A 69 -12.08 -8.00 -13.62
C ARG A 69 -12.22 -8.40 -15.10
N PRO A 70 -11.37 -9.26 -15.65
CA PRO A 70 -11.59 -9.75 -17.01
C PRO A 70 -12.95 -10.45 -17.05
N SER A 71 -13.87 -9.93 -17.86
CA SER A 71 -15.13 -10.60 -18.17
C SER A 71 -14.81 -11.77 -19.07
N TRP A 72 -14.57 -12.94 -18.49
CA TRP A 72 -14.44 -14.16 -19.29
C TRP A 72 -15.80 -14.44 -19.92
N CYS A 73 -15.79 -14.48 -21.26
CA CYS A 73 -16.90 -14.72 -22.16
C CYS A 73 -17.81 -15.85 -21.63
N SER A 74 -19.10 -15.56 -21.48
CA SER A 74 -20.14 -16.57 -21.25
C SER A 74 -20.08 -17.58 -22.40
N TYR A 75 -19.81 -18.85 -22.11
CA TYR A 75 -20.10 -19.92 -23.06
C TYR A 75 -21.61 -20.16 -23.03
N ASN A 76 -22.27 -19.94 -24.17
CA ASN A 76 -23.63 -20.38 -24.43
C ASN A 76 -23.70 -21.90 -24.51
#